data_AF-A0A524N2W6-F1
#
_entry.id   AF-A0A524N2W6-F1
#
_cell.length_a   1.000
_cell.length_b   1.000
_cell.length_c   1.000
_cell.angle_alpha   90.00
_cell.angle_beta   90.00
_cell.angle_gamma   90.00
#
_symmetry.space_group_name_H-M   'P 1'
#
loop_
_entity.id
_entity.type
_entity.pdbx_description
1 polymer ?
#
loop_
_entity_poly.entity_id
_entity_poly.type
_entity_poly.pdbx_seq_one_letter_code
_entity_poly.pdbx_strand_id
1 'polypeptide(L)'
;MRMAEMADNDGGWVESSVEWPQGFVELYRSRWAPMVRLARLLTAGDPSAEELVQEAFLRVRARWETIEHPSSYLRVCVVNACRNHHRRQVLERRQPALADGTVDVSFELRGALAALPVRADDARAPDDDDGS
;
A
#
# COMPACT_ATOMS: atom_id res chain seq x y z
N MET A 1 -16.64 -14.49 -7.63
CA MET A 1 -16.76 -15.75 -6.87
C MET A 1 -17.22 -15.39 -5.48
N ARG A 2 -18.35 -15.94 -4.99
CA ARG A 2 -19.01 -15.63 -3.70
C ARG A 2 -18.70 -16.76 -2.69
N MET A 3 -18.41 -16.43 -1.43
CA MET A 3 -18.31 -17.36 -0.29
C MET A 3 -18.91 -16.67 0.95
N ALA A 4 -19.69 -17.40 1.76
CA ALA A 4 -20.65 -16.90 2.77
C ALA A 4 -20.18 -17.08 4.24
N GLU A 5 -20.93 -16.45 5.18
CA GLU A 5 -21.03 -16.64 6.67
C GLU A 5 -20.38 -15.51 7.54
N MET A 6 -20.91 -14.91 8.65
CA MET A 6 -22.07 -15.09 9.57
C MET A 6 -22.56 -13.73 10.18
N ALA A 7 -23.66 -13.76 10.97
CA ALA A 7 -24.66 -12.71 11.26
C ALA A 7 -24.53 -11.86 12.55
N ASP A 8 -25.27 -10.74 12.60
CA ASP A 8 -25.66 -9.98 13.80
C ASP A 8 -27.18 -9.68 13.87
N ASN A 9 -27.65 -9.34 15.07
CA ASN A 9 -28.97 -9.55 15.71
C ASN A 9 -30.24 -8.84 15.15
N ASP A 10 -30.21 -8.18 13.99
CA ASP A 10 -31.39 -7.45 13.44
C ASP A 10 -31.89 -7.94 12.07
N GLY A 11 -31.42 -9.11 11.61
CA GLY A 11 -32.03 -9.86 10.50
C GLY A 11 -31.91 -9.26 9.10
N GLY A 12 -31.28 -8.10 8.94
CA GLY A 12 -30.99 -7.48 7.64
C GLY A 12 -29.52 -7.65 7.25
N TRP A 13 -29.23 -8.54 6.30
CA TRP A 13 -27.92 -8.56 5.64
C TRP A 13 -27.79 -7.26 4.83
N VAL A 14 -26.96 -6.32 5.29
CA VAL A 14 -26.44 -5.30 4.39
C VAL A 14 -25.48 -6.03 3.45
N GLU A 15 -25.98 -6.40 2.26
CA GLU A 15 -25.14 -6.88 1.16
C GLU A 15 -24.22 -5.72 0.76
N SER A 16 -23.10 -5.59 1.48
CA SER A 16 -22.03 -4.67 1.12
C SER A 16 -21.37 -5.22 -0.13
N SER A 17 -21.96 -4.92 -1.28
CA SER A 17 -21.31 -5.10 -2.57
C SER A 17 -20.17 -4.10 -2.63
N VAL A 18 -18.99 -4.50 -2.15
CA VAL A 18 -17.77 -3.71 -2.36
C VAL A 18 -17.52 -3.67 -3.86
N GLU A 19 -17.89 -2.58 -4.51
CA GLU A 19 -17.54 -2.35 -5.91
C GLU A 19 -16.03 -2.07 -6.00
N TRP A 20 -15.36 -2.82 -6.87
CA TRP A 20 -13.95 -2.64 -7.16
C TRP A 20 -13.80 -1.84 -8.44
N PRO A 21 -12.99 -0.77 -8.47
CA PRO A 21 -12.72 -0.03 -9.70
C PRO A 21 -12.23 -0.97 -10.79
N GLN A 22 -12.81 -0.89 -11.99
CA GLN A 22 -12.47 -1.81 -13.08
C GLN A 22 -10.96 -1.80 -13.40
N GLY A 23 -10.34 -0.62 -13.41
CA GLY A 23 -8.90 -0.48 -13.60
C GLY A 23 -8.06 -1.17 -12.52
N PHE A 24 -8.55 -1.24 -11.27
CA PHE A 24 -7.88 -2.00 -10.22
C PHE A 24 -7.97 -3.51 -10.48
N VAL A 25 -9.13 -3.99 -10.93
CA VAL A 25 -9.33 -5.41 -11.28
C VAL A 25 -8.41 -5.82 -12.44
N GLU A 26 -8.27 -4.96 -13.46
CA GLU A 26 -7.35 -5.18 -14.57
C GLU A 26 -5.88 -5.19 -14.14
N LEU A 27 -5.49 -4.25 -13.25
CA LEU A 27 -4.17 -4.26 -12.65
C LEU A 27 -3.92 -5.56 -11.88
N TYR A 28 -4.87 -5.99 -11.05
CA TYR A 28 -4.76 -7.23 -10.28
C TYR A 28 -4.54 -8.44 -11.21
N ARG A 29 -5.43 -8.61 -12.21
CA ARG A 29 -5.35 -9.72 -13.17
C ARG A 29 -4.01 -9.74 -13.92
N SER A 30 -3.54 -8.58 -14.36
CA SER A 30 -2.30 -8.48 -15.16
C SER A 30 -1.01 -8.55 -14.32
N ARG A 31 -1.03 -8.08 -13.06
CA ARG A 31 0.18 -7.91 -12.25
C ARG A 31 0.35 -8.92 -11.13
N TRP A 32 -0.69 -9.65 -10.73
CA TRP A 32 -0.61 -10.64 -9.66
C TRP A 32 0.55 -11.63 -9.86
N ALA A 33 0.50 -12.43 -10.93
CA ALA A 33 1.51 -13.45 -11.16
C ALA A 33 2.94 -12.88 -11.34
N PRO A 34 3.16 -11.78 -12.11
CA PRO A 34 4.46 -11.11 -12.15
C PRO A 34 4.98 -10.65 -10.78
N MET A 35 4.11 -10.12 -9.91
CA MET A 35 4.52 -9.65 -8.58
C MET A 35 4.80 -10.80 -7.62
N VAL A 36 4.04 -11.89 -7.68
CA VAL A 36 4.34 -13.11 -6.91
C VAL A 36 5.69 -13.69 -7.31
N ARG A 37 6.00 -13.75 -8.62
CA ARG A 37 7.33 -14.18 -9.08
C ARG A 37 8.43 -13.27 -8.55
N LEU A 38 8.24 -11.96 -8.61
CA LEU A 38 9.19 -11.00 -8.05
C LEU A 38 9.40 -11.21 -6.55
N ALA A 39 8.31 -11.32 -5.79
CA ALA A 39 8.37 -11.53 -4.34
C ALA A 39 9.11 -12.83 -4.00
N ARG A 40 8.78 -13.95 -4.67
CA ARG A 40 9.49 -15.23 -4.48
C ARG A 40 10.99 -15.13 -4.77
N LEU A 41 11.40 -14.37 -5.80
CA LEU A 41 12.82 -14.13 -6.06
C LEU A 41 13.48 -13.31 -4.94
N LEU A 42 12.79 -12.27 -4.46
CA LEU A 42 13.30 -11.40 -3.41
C LEU A 42 13.35 -12.11 -2.05
N THR A 43 12.48 -13.08 -1.79
CA THR A 43 12.40 -13.83 -0.53
C THR A 43 13.02 -15.22 -0.61
N ALA A 44 13.79 -15.53 -1.67
CA ALA A 44 14.43 -16.82 -1.87
C ALA A 44 13.48 -18.04 -1.79
N GLY A 45 12.26 -17.88 -2.33
CA GLY A 45 11.25 -18.94 -2.38
C GLY A 45 10.37 -19.07 -1.14
N ASP A 46 10.42 -18.11 -0.22
CA ASP A 46 9.60 -18.09 0.99
C ASP A 46 8.08 -18.19 0.65
N PRO A 47 7.31 -19.08 1.33
CA PRO A 47 5.87 -19.23 1.11
C PRO A 47 5.05 -17.95 1.31
N SER A 48 5.53 -17.00 2.13
CA SER A 48 4.86 -15.72 2.40
C SER A 48 4.82 -14.77 1.19
N ALA A 49 5.53 -15.09 0.10
CA ALA A 49 5.59 -14.22 -1.08
C ALA A 49 4.20 -13.81 -1.61
N GLU A 50 3.22 -14.71 -1.57
CA GLU A 50 1.85 -14.39 -1.99
C GLU A 50 1.15 -13.43 -1.03
N GLU A 51 1.28 -13.65 0.28
CA GLU A 51 0.72 -12.79 1.33
C GLU A 51 1.31 -11.37 1.24
N LEU A 52 2.62 -11.25 1.03
CA LEU A 52 3.29 -9.97 0.84
C LEU A 52 2.76 -9.21 -0.39
N VAL A 53 2.45 -9.93 -1.47
CA VAL A 53 1.84 -9.33 -2.67
C VAL A 53 0.38 -8.95 -2.43
N GLN A 54 -0.39 -9.76 -1.70
CA GLN A 54 -1.75 -9.40 -1.29
C GLN A 54 -1.76 -8.10 -0.48
N GLU A 55 -0.89 -8.00 0.53
CA GLU A 55 -0.76 -6.81 1.36
C GLU A 55 -0.36 -5.57 0.52
N ALA A 56 0.53 -5.75 -0.46
CA ALA A 56 0.88 -4.69 -1.41
C ALA A 56 -0.33 -4.24 -2.25
N PHE A 57 -1.17 -5.16 -2.73
CA PHE A 57 -2.41 -4.81 -3.44
C PHE A 57 -3.43 -4.11 -2.56
N LEU A 58 -3.54 -4.47 -1.28
CA LEU A 58 -4.40 -3.77 -0.32
C LEU A 58 -3.94 -2.32 -0.14
N ARG A 59 -2.63 -2.07 -0.07
CA ARG A 59 -2.08 -0.70 -0.01
C ARG A 59 -2.35 0.11 -1.28
N VAL A 60 -2.23 -0.52 -2.45
CA VAL A 60 -2.57 0.12 -3.74
C VAL A 60 -4.05 0.46 -3.78
N ARG A 61 -4.93 -0.45 -3.33
CA ARG A 61 -6.38 -0.23 -3.26
C ARG A 61 -6.71 0.95 -2.36
N ALA A 62 -6.11 1.03 -1.18
CA ALA A 62 -6.36 2.10 -0.21
C ALA A 62 -6.02 3.51 -0.74
N ARG A 63 -5.13 3.61 -1.73
CA ARG A 63 -4.71 4.88 -2.35
C ARG A 63 -5.11 5.00 -3.83
N TRP A 64 -6.03 4.15 -4.30
CA TRP A 64 -6.36 4.04 -5.71
C TRP A 64 -6.73 5.37 -6.37
N GLU A 65 -7.48 6.21 -5.67
CA GLU A 65 -7.96 7.51 -6.17
C GLU A 65 -6.85 8.59 -6.28
N THR A 66 -5.70 8.40 -5.63
CA THR A 66 -4.64 9.43 -5.57
C THR A 66 -3.35 9.03 -6.29
N ILE A 67 -3.21 7.76 -6.68
CA ILE A 67 -2.00 7.25 -7.33
C ILE A 67 -2.07 7.43 -8.85
N GLU A 68 -1.14 8.22 -9.39
CA GLU A 68 -1.06 8.45 -10.85
C GLU A 68 -0.51 7.22 -11.61
N HIS A 69 0.36 6.44 -10.97
CA HIS A 69 1.04 5.29 -11.61
C HIS A 69 0.92 4.00 -10.78
N PRO A 70 -0.26 3.34 -10.80
CA PRO A 70 -0.53 2.18 -9.93
C PRO A 70 0.43 1.00 -10.10
N SER A 71 0.89 0.72 -11.32
CA SER A 71 1.84 -0.38 -11.58
C SER A 71 3.21 -0.14 -10.94
N SER A 72 3.73 1.08 -11.04
CA SER A 72 5.02 1.46 -10.44
C SER A 72 4.92 1.46 -8.92
N TYR A 73 3.81 2.01 -8.40
CA TYR A 73 3.52 2.02 -6.96
C TYR A 73 3.41 0.60 -6.38
N LEU A 74 2.68 -0.29 -7.05
CA LEU A 74 2.58 -1.71 -6.65
C LEU A 74 3.95 -2.37 -6.54
N ARG A 75 4.83 -2.17 -7.52
CA ARG A 75 6.18 -2.74 -7.49
C ARG A 75 6.97 -2.24 -6.27
N VAL A 76 6.86 -0.94 -5.94
CA VAL A 76 7.49 -0.37 -4.74
C VAL A 76 6.93 -1.02 -3.47
N CYS A 77 5.60 -1.15 -3.35
CA CYS A 77 4.95 -1.82 -2.22
C CYS A 77 5.51 -3.23 -2.01
N VAL A 78 5.59 -4.04 -3.08
CA VAL A 78 6.05 -5.44 -3.01
C VAL A 78 7.50 -5.50 -2.53
N VAL A 79 8.38 -4.66 -3.08
CA VAL A 79 9.80 -4.62 -2.68
C VAL A 79 9.95 -4.24 -1.20
N ASN A 80 9.17 -3.27 -0.73
CA ASN A 80 9.20 -2.85 0.66
C ASN A 80 8.65 -3.94 1.60
N ALA A 81 7.55 -4.60 1.22
CA ALA A 81 6.99 -5.72 1.97
C ALA A 81 8.03 -6.85 2.13
N CYS A 82 8.73 -7.23 1.05
CA CYS A 82 9.79 -8.24 1.11
C CYS A 82 10.96 -7.83 2.02
N ARG A 83 11.37 -6.56 1.97
CA ARG A 83 12.43 -6.03 2.86
C ARG A 83 12.01 -6.06 4.32
N ASN A 84 10.77 -5.68 4.62
CA ASN A 84 10.27 -5.69 5.98
C ASN A 84 10.14 -7.12 6.52
N HIS A 85 9.68 -8.06 5.69
CA HIS A 85 9.64 -9.49 6.00
C HIS A 85 11.02 -10.01 6.42
N HIS A 86 12.06 -9.76 5.63
CA HIS A 86 13.43 -10.15 6.00
C HIS A 86 13.90 -9.52 7.30
N ARG A 87 13.63 -8.22 7.50
CA ARG A 87 13.99 -7.52 8.73
C ARG A 87 13.32 -8.18 9.94
N ARG A 88 12.03 -8.51 9.85
CA ARG A 88 11.28 -9.21 10.90
C ARG A 88 11.85 -10.59 11.19
N GLN A 89 12.11 -11.41 10.16
CA GLN A 89 12.74 -12.72 10.35
C GLN A 89 14.11 -12.61 11.05
N VAL A 90 14.92 -11.60 10.71
CA VAL A 90 16.21 -11.38 11.38
C VAL A 90 16.01 -10.98 12.84
N LEU A 91 15.02 -10.14 13.15
CA LEU A 91 14.71 -9.73 14.52
C LEU A 91 14.16 -10.88 15.35
N GLU A 92 13.22 -11.67 14.82
CA GLU A 92 12.65 -12.85 15.48
C GLU A 92 13.73 -13.92 15.76
N ARG A 93 14.71 -14.06 14.86
CA ARG A 93 15.89 -14.93 15.08
C ARG A 93 16.86 -14.37 16.13
N ARG A 94 16.86 -13.06 16.37
CA ARG A 94 17.74 -12.38 17.34
C ARG A 94 17.09 -12.17 18.71
N GLN A 95 15.77 -12.15 18.78
CA GLN A 95 14.98 -12.00 20.01
C GLN A 95 13.76 -12.94 19.94
N PRO A 96 13.72 -14.02 20.73
CA PRO A 96 12.50 -14.80 20.83
C PRO A 96 11.44 -13.95 21.54
N ALA A 97 10.35 -13.66 20.81
CA ALA A 97 9.08 -13.10 21.30
C ALA A 97 9.07 -11.64 21.78
N LEU A 98 9.04 -10.66 20.85
CA LEU A 98 8.33 -9.37 20.99
C LEU A 98 8.18 -8.72 19.59
N ALA A 99 7.28 -9.20 18.72
CA ALA A 99 7.06 -8.54 17.42
C ALA A 99 5.61 -8.65 16.98
N ASP A 100 4.74 -7.89 17.64
CA ASP A 100 3.38 -7.65 17.19
C ASP A 100 3.30 -6.26 16.51
N GLY A 101 2.70 -6.21 15.30
CA GLY A 101 2.07 -5.01 14.76
C GLY A 101 2.91 -3.80 14.30
N THR A 102 4.10 -3.94 13.70
CA THR A 102 4.68 -2.77 12.98
C THR A 102 4.07 -2.62 11.59
N VAL A 103 3.05 -1.77 11.50
CA VAL A 103 2.61 -1.16 10.24
C VAL A 103 3.85 -0.58 9.53
N ASP A 104 3.97 -0.75 8.20
CA ASP A 104 5.14 -0.24 7.45
C ASP A 104 5.13 1.30 7.39
N VAL A 105 5.61 1.92 8.47
CA VAL A 105 5.73 3.37 8.65
C VAL A 105 6.61 3.98 7.57
N SER A 106 7.57 3.24 6.99
CA SER A 106 8.48 3.79 5.98
C SER A 106 7.75 4.20 4.71
N PHE A 107 6.80 3.38 4.28
CA PHE A 107 6.01 3.65 3.09
C PHE A 107 4.95 4.73 3.32
N GLU A 108 4.30 4.70 4.49
CA GLU A 108 3.34 5.72 4.89
C GLU A 108 4.00 7.09 5.05
N LEU A 109 5.19 7.15 5.65
CA LEU A 109 6.00 8.35 5.77
C LEU A 109 6.39 8.90 4.39
N ARG A 110 6.81 8.05 3.44
CA ARG A 110 7.10 8.50 2.07
C ARG A 110 5.85 9.00 1.33
N GLY A 111 4.71 8.32 1.49
CA GLY A 111 3.45 8.74 0.89
C GLY A 111 2.96 10.07 1.46
N ALA A 112 3.07 10.25 2.78
CA ALA A 112 2.76 11.51 3.45
C ALA A 112 3.71 12.64 3.03
N LEU A 113 5.02 12.37 2.93
CA LEU A 113 6.02 13.34 2.45
C LEU A 113 5.79 13.76 0.99
N ALA A 114 5.33 12.85 0.14
CA ALA A 114 4.99 13.16 -1.26
C ALA A 114 3.66 13.94 -1.40
N ALA A 115 2.74 13.78 -0.44
CA ALA A 115 1.46 14.48 -0.39
C ALA A 115 1.55 15.85 0.30
N LEU A 116 2.69 16.18 0.92
CA LEU A 116 2.94 17.54 1.37
C LEU A 116 3.00 18.44 0.13
N PRO A 117 2.21 19.53 0.06
CA PRO A 117 2.50 20.57 -0.89
C PRO A 117 3.93 21.02 -0.59
N VAL A 118 4.84 20.85 -1.57
CA VAL A 118 6.09 21.62 -1.60
C VAL A 118 5.61 23.04 -1.37
N ARG A 119 5.97 23.63 -0.22
CA ARG A 119 5.59 24.99 0.11
C ARG A 119 5.88 25.83 -1.12
N ALA A 120 4.82 26.26 -1.81
CA ALA A 120 4.91 27.40 -2.67
C ALA A 120 5.35 28.51 -1.74
N ASP A 121 6.53 29.07 -2.02
CA ASP A 121 7.02 30.27 -1.39
C ASP A 121 6.10 31.44 -1.78
N ASP A 122 4.87 31.44 -1.24
CA ASP A 122 3.99 32.60 -1.26
C ASP A 122 4.32 33.45 -0.04
N ALA A 123 5.30 34.34 -0.19
CA ALA A 123 5.27 35.69 0.38
C ALA A 123 6.52 36.51 0.02
N ARG A 124 6.54 37.15 -1.16
CA ARG A 124 6.99 38.57 -1.31
C ARG A 124 6.72 39.12 -2.73
N ALA A 125 5.53 39.69 -2.92
CA ALA A 125 5.28 40.88 -3.75
C ALA A 125 3.88 41.39 -3.36
N PRO A 126 3.59 42.71 -3.26
CA PRO A 126 4.21 43.83 -3.97
C PRO A 126 4.78 44.91 -3.03
N ASP A 127 5.89 45.54 -3.40
CA ASP A 127 6.16 46.90 -2.91
C ASP A 127 5.67 47.82 -4.04
N ASP A 128 4.52 48.45 -3.78
CA ASP A 128 3.82 49.32 -4.70
C ASP A 128 4.71 50.50 -5.10
N ASP A 129 4.80 50.68 -6.42
CA ASP A 129 5.15 51.90 -7.12
C ASP A 129 4.13 52.98 -6.74
N ASP A 130 4.53 53.94 -5.91
CA ASP A 130 3.84 55.21 -5.78
C ASP A 130 4.83 56.32 -6.18
N GLY A 131 4.78 56.65 -7.47
CA GLY A 131 5.41 57.83 -8.00
C GLY A 131 4.76 59.10 -7.45
N SER A 132 5.59 59.98 -6.90
CA SER A 132 5.57 61.44 -7.07
C SER A 132 6.87 62.05 -6.59
#